data_AF-A0A957IZF1-F1
#
_entry.id   AF-A0A957IZF1-F1
#
_cell.length_a   1.000
_cell.length_b   1.000
_cell.length_c   1.000
_cell.angle_alpha   90.00
_cell.angle_beta   90.00
_cell.angle_gamma   90.00
#
_symmetry.space_group_name_H-M   'P 1'
#
loop_
_entity.id
_entity.type
_entity.pdbx_description
1 polymer ?
#
loop_
_entity_poly.entity_id
_entity_poly.type
_entity_poly.pdbx_seq_one_letter_code
_entity_poly.pdbx_strand_id
1 'polypeptide(L)'
;EVNKPFTPVLIDFGVATKVIPPPAATPYIMPPEQIKQVQLQTPPEMDRVDPVKVDVWGLGIMLYCMLGGQLPFKSRREKTLTDRIIRSRPLSLQALSPDVPPDLEELVIDGCLAKDPAHRLTLLEVGQLLRKYVDGRSEVTAQTSGSPAKKSGWASLFGR
;
A
#
# COMPACT_ATOMS: atom_id res chain seq x y z
N GLU A 1 -5.39 27.79 -3.87
CA GLU A 1 -4.35 27.66 -4.92
C GLU A 1 -3.92 26.21 -4.98
N VAL A 2 -4.09 25.58 -6.15
CA VAL A 2 -3.66 24.20 -6.40
C VAL A 2 -2.18 24.26 -6.81
N ASN A 3 -1.33 23.38 -6.26
CA ASN A 3 0.12 23.27 -6.53
C ASN A 3 1.10 24.13 -5.72
N LYS A 4 0.80 24.51 -4.46
CA LYS A 4 1.88 24.93 -3.56
C LYS A 4 2.72 23.71 -3.15
N PRO A 5 4.06 23.80 -3.15
CA PRO A 5 4.89 22.74 -2.61
C PRO A 5 4.53 22.55 -1.13
N PHE A 6 4.31 21.30 -0.75
CA PHE A 6 4.05 20.93 0.64
C PHE A 6 4.99 19.79 1.03
N THR A 7 5.42 19.80 2.28
CA THR A 7 6.15 18.69 2.87
C THR A 7 5.13 17.83 3.61
N PRO A 8 4.81 16.61 3.13
CA PRO A 8 3.95 15.71 3.88
C PRO A 8 4.64 15.34 5.20
N VAL A 9 3.88 15.38 6.29
CA VAL A 9 4.34 14.99 7.63
C VAL A 9 3.42 13.88 8.12
N LEU A 10 4.00 12.80 8.64
CA LEU A 10 3.24 11.75 9.30
C LEU A 10 2.82 12.23 10.69
N ILE A 11 1.54 12.11 10.99
CA ILE A 11 0.93 12.51 12.27
C ILE A 11 0.10 11.36 12.84
N ASP A 12 -0.29 11.48 14.11
CA ASP A 12 -1.19 10.55 14.81
C ASP A 12 -0.64 9.14 15.10
N PHE A 13 0.44 9.06 15.87
CA PHE A 13 0.98 7.80 16.41
C PHE A 13 0.23 7.30 17.68
N GLY A 14 -0.88 7.93 18.07
CA GLY A 14 -1.50 7.79 19.41
C GLY A 14 -2.05 6.41 19.76
N VAL A 15 -2.12 5.49 18.79
CA VAL A 15 -2.60 4.11 18.95
C VAL A 15 -1.46 3.07 18.85
N ALA A 16 -0.20 3.51 18.76
CA ALA A 16 0.97 2.66 18.57
C ALA A 16 1.42 1.89 19.84
N THR A 17 0.80 2.14 21.00
CA THR A 17 1.21 1.55 22.29
C THR A 17 0.19 0.54 22.80
N LYS A 18 0.56 -0.75 22.69
CA LYS A 18 -0.23 -1.96 22.98
C LYS A 18 -1.53 -2.05 22.18
N VAL A 19 -1.65 -3.12 21.41
CA VAL A 19 -2.81 -3.47 20.58
C VAL A 19 -4.04 -3.66 21.47
N ILE A 20 -4.71 -2.56 21.81
CA ILE A 20 -6.11 -2.56 22.18
C ILE A 20 -6.83 -2.56 20.83
N PRO A 21 -7.49 -3.65 20.41
CA PRO A 21 -8.28 -3.60 19.19
C PRO A 21 -9.32 -2.48 19.37
N PRO A 22 -9.30 -1.44 18.53
CA PRO A 22 -10.30 -0.39 18.64
C PRO A 22 -11.67 -1.04 18.45
N PRO A 23 -12.69 -0.69 19.27
CA PRO A 23 -14.05 -1.23 19.11
C PRO A 23 -14.68 -0.97 17.74
N ALA A 24 -14.03 -0.15 16.90
CA ALA A 24 -14.48 0.24 15.57
C ALA A 24 -13.30 0.52 14.62
N ALA A 25 -12.23 -0.28 14.66
CA ALA A 25 -11.21 -0.16 13.61
C ALA A 25 -11.86 -0.53 12.27
N THR A 26 -12.00 0.45 11.37
CA THR A 26 -12.61 0.21 10.06
C THR A 26 -11.66 -0.71 9.28
N PRO A 27 -12.07 -1.95 8.91
CA PRO A 27 -11.14 -2.96 8.38
C PRO A 27 -10.47 -2.56 7.06
N TYR A 28 -10.92 -1.49 6.42
CA TYR A 28 -10.38 -0.96 5.17
C TYR A 28 -8.86 -0.74 5.17
N ILE A 29 -8.25 -0.45 6.33
CA ILE A 29 -6.80 -0.24 6.44
C ILE A 29 -6.05 -1.42 7.08
N MET A 30 -6.78 -2.40 7.65
CA MET A 30 -6.14 -3.52 8.34
C MET A 30 -5.52 -4.51 7.34
N PRO A 31 -4.27 -4.96 7.56
CA PRO A 31 -3.67 -6.02 6.78
C PRO A 31 -4.32 -7.39 7.06
N PRO A 32 -4.20 -8.35 6.12
CA PRO A 32 -4.85 -9.66 6.22
C PRO A 32 -4.52 -10.45 7.49
N GLU A 33 -3.30 -10.38 7.99
CA GLU A 33 -2.84 -11.07 9.19
C GLU A 33 -3.51 -10.55 10.46
N GLN A 34 -3.72 -9.23 10.58
CA GLN A 34 -4.46 -8.65 11.71
C GLN A 34 -5.94 -9.03 11.67
N ILE A 35 -6.55 -9.03 10.47
CA ILE A 35 -7.93 -9.50 10.30
C ILE A 35 -8.07 -10.97 10.70
N LYS A 36 -7.14 -11.83 10.25
CA LYS A 36 -7.14 -13.26 10.60
C LYS A 36 -7.02 -13.47 12.11
N GLN A 37 -6.17 -12.70 12.80
CA GLN A 37 -6.06 -12.79 14.25
C GLN A 37 -7.36 -12.44 14.97
N VAL A 38 -8.01 -11.34 14.57
CA VAL A 38 -9.32 -10.95 15.13
C VAL A 38 -10.37 -12.03 14.88
N GLN A 39 -10.42 -12.59 13.67
CA GLN A 39 -11.36 -13.67 13.32
C GLN A 39 -11.09 -14.97 14.08
N LEU A 40 -9.83 -15.29 14.36
CA LEU A 40 -9.41 -16.48 15.10
C LEU A 40 -9.41 -16.28 16.62
N GLN A 41 -9.72 -15.07 17.11
CA GLN A 41 -9.65 -14.72 18.53
C GLN A 41 -8.27 -15.02 19.14
N THR A 42 -7.21 -14.75 18.38
CA THR A 42 -5.84 -14.99 18.83
C THR A 42 -5.52 -14.12 20.06
N PRO A 43 -5.01 -14.70 21.16
CA PRO A 43 -4.62 -13.94 22.33
C PRO A 43 -3.48 -12.93 22.02
N PRO A 44 -3.48 -11.72 22.62
CA PRO A 44 -2.45 -10.70 22.37
C PRO A 44 -1.00 -11.17 22.62
N GLU A 45 -0.79 -12.05 23.60
CA GLU A 45 0.51 -12.65 23.90
C GLU A 45 1.05 -13.57 22.78
N MET A 46 0.16 -13.98 21.88
CA MET A 46 0.48 -14.80 20.71
C MET A 46 0.50 -13.94 19.43
N ASP A 47 0.50 -12.62 19.55
CA ASP A 47 0.64 -11.71 18.42
C ASP A 47 2.01 -11.91 17.76
N ARG A 48 1.96 -12.33 16.48
CA ARG A 48 3.14 -12.57 15.64
C ARG A 48 3.16 -11.62 14.43
N VAL A 49 2.36 -10.55 14.47
CA VAL A 49 2.35 -9.56 13.40
C VAL A 49 3.63 -8.73 13.50
N ASP A 50 4.36 -8.67 12.40
CA ASP A 50 5.50 -7.77 12.26
C ASP A 50 4.99 -6.34 12.05
N PRO A 51 5.18 -5.41 13.02
CA PRO A 51 4.67 -4.05 12.91
C PRO A 51 5.23 -3.30 11.69
N VAL A 52 6.46 -3.60 11.28
CA VAL A 52 7.08 -2.96 10.10
C VAL A 52 6.35 -3.36 8.83
N LYS A 53 5.88 -4.61 8.74
CA LYS A 53 5.09 -5.08 7.60
C LYS A 53 3.67 -4.53 7.60
N VAL A 54 3.12 -4.20 8.77
CA VAL A 54 1.84 -3.48 8.90
C VAL A 54 1.97 -2.07 8.34
N ASP A 55 3.06 -1.37 8.67
CA ASP A 55 3.31 -0.02 8.14
C ASP A 55 3.46 -0.01 6.61
N VAL A 56 4.14 -1.01 6.04
CA VAL A 56 4.23 -1.17 4.57
C VAL A 56 2.85 -1.35 3.93
N TRP A 57 1.98 -2.14 4.56
CA TRP A 57 0.60 -2.29 4.09
C TRP A 57 -0.17 -0.97 4.15
N GLY A 58 -0.10 -0.26 5.29
CA GLY A 58 -0.75 1.04 5.47
C GLY A 58 -0.29 2.07 4.44
N LEU A 59 1.02 2.14 4.18
CA LEU A 59 1.60 2.95 3.11
C LEU A 59 1.06 2.54 1.72
N GLY A 60 0.94 1.24 1.45
CA GLY A 60 0.33 0.72 0.23
C GLY A 60 -1.12 1.18 0.04
N ILE A 61 -1.95 1.13 1.09
CA ILE A 61 -3.33 1.63 1.05
C ILE A 61 -3.34 3.13 0.73
N MET A 62 -2.48 3.91 1.38
CA MET A 62 -2.37 5.36 1.15
C MET A 62 -1.95 5.67 -0.29
N LEU A 63 -0.89 5.02 -0.80
CA LEU A 63 -0.43 5.19 -2.18
C LEU A 63 -1.51 4.83 -3.18
N TYR A 64 -2.20 3.71 -2.98
CA TYR A 64 -3.32 3.29 -3.82
C TYR A 64 -4.43 4.36 -3.86
N CYS A 65 -4.82 4.89 -2.70
CA CYS A 65 -5.82 5.96 -2.60
C CYS A 65 -5.38 7.24 -3.32
N MET A 66 -4.12 7.64 -3.19
CA MET A 66 -3.60 8.85 -3.83
C MET A 66 -3.54 8.70 -5.36
N LEU A 67 -3.21 7.51 -5.87
CA LEU A 67 -3.07 7.24 -7.30
C LEU A 67 -4.42 6.95 -7.98
N GLY A 68 -5.30 6.20 -7.32
CA GLY A 68 -6.58 5.74 -7.87
C GLY A 68 -7.80 6.53 -7.39
N GLY A 69 -7.64 7.46 -6.46
CA GLY A 69 -8.73 8.27 -5.88
C GLY A 69 -9.71 7.48 -5.00
N GLN A 70 -9.39 6.22 -4.66
CA GLN A 70 -10.28 5.35 -3.91
C GLN A 70 -9.55 4.22 -3.16
N LEU A 71 -10.21 3.63 -2.16
CA LEU A 71 -9.70 2.45 -1.45
C LEU A 71 -9.56 1.21 -2.35
N PRO A 72 -8.54 0.36 -2.13
CA PRO A 72 -8.30 -0.84 -2.93
C PRO A 72 -9.34 -1.94 -2.73
N PHE A 73 -9.95 -1.98 -1.54
CA PHE A 73 -11.00 -2.92 -1.19
C PHE A 73 -12.24 -2.15 -0.76
N LYS A 74 -13.37 -2.44 -1.40
CA LYS A 74 -14.68 -1.85 -1.08
C LYS A 74 -15.74 -2.93 -0.95
N SER A 75 -16.64 -2.76 -0.01
CA SER A 75 -17.84 -3.59 0.14
C SER A 75 -18.86 -2.86 1.01
N ARG A 76 -20.16 -3.10 0.77
CA ARG A 76 -21.25 -2.62 1.64
C ARG A 76 -21.42 -3.45 2.92
N ARG A 77 -20.81 -4.64 2.97
CA ARG A 77 -20.86 -5.57 4.11
C ARG A 77 -19.45 -5.85 4.61
N GLU A 78 -19.27 -5.79 5.93
CA GLU A 78 -17.98 -5.96 6.59
C GLU A 78 -17.36 -7.35 6.38
N LYS A 79 -18.16 -8.42 6.52
CA LYS A 79 -17.70 -9.80 6.24
C LYS A 79 -17.14 -9.94 4.81
N THR A 80 -17.84 -9.35 3.84
CA THR A 80 -17.38 -9.34 2.45
C THR A 80 -16.15 -8.45 2.24
N LEU A 81 -15.96 -7.42 3.05
CA LEU A 81 -14.76 -6.58 3.00
C LEU A 81 -13.53 -7.32 3.52
N THR A 82 -13.64 -7.97 4.68
CA THR A 82 -12.55 -8.74 5.29
C THR A 82 -12.12 -9.91 4.39
N ASP A 83 -13.08 -10.61 3.78
CA ASP A 83 -12.78 -11.65 2.77
C ASP A 83 -12.03 -11.08 1.56
N ARG A 84 -12.43 -9.90 1.06
CA ARG A 84 -11.74 -9.22 -0.04
C ARG A 84 -10.32 -8.82 0.34
N ILE A 85 -10.13 -8.30 1.54
CA ILE A 85 -8.80 -7.94 2.03
C ILE A 85 -7.92 -9.19 2.14
N ILE A 86 -8.45 -10.32 2.62
CA ILE A 86 -7.66 -11.54 2.77
C ILE A 86 -7.34 -12.20 1.43
N ARG A 87 -8.27 -12.22 0.47
CA ARG A 87 -8.21 -13.11 -0.70
C ARG A 87 -8.14 -12.41 -2.04
N SER A 88 -8.72 -11.22 -2.15
CA SER A 88 -8.87 -10.54 -3.45
C SER A 88 -7.67 -9.65 -3.75
N ARG A 89 -7.30 -9.57 -5.03
CA ARG A 89 -6.40 -8.55 -5.53
C ARG A 89 -7.17 -7.21 -5.68
N PRO A 90 -6.56 -6.06 -5.36
CA PRO A 90 -7.11 -4.74 -5.71
C PRO A 90 -7.43 -4.62 -7.20
N LEU A 91 -8.32 -3.69 -7.55
CA LEU A 91 -8.49 -3.29 -8.95
C LEU A 91 -7.19 -2.66 -9.46
N SER A 92 -6.85 -2.87 -10.73
CA SER A 92 -5.70 -2.21 -11.38
C SER A 92 -5.78 -0.69 -11.22
N LEU A 93 -4.65 -0.07 -10.87
CA LEU A 93 -4.54 1.37 -10.79
C LEU A 93 -4.56 2.01 -12.19
N GLN A 94 -3.98 1.37 -13.19
CA GLN A 94 -4.05 1.80 -14.59
C GLN A 94 -5.48 1.83 -15.13
N ALA A 95 -6.36 0.94 -14.64
CA ALA A 95 -7.78 0.98 -14.98
C ALA A 95 -8.51 2.20 -14.38
N LEU A 96 -7.98 2.78 -13.30
CA LEU A 96 -8.54 3.95 -12.61
C LEU A 96 -7.89 5.26 -13.05
N SER A 97 -6.59 5.21 -13.33
CA SER A 97 -5.75 6.33 -13.71
C SER A 97 -4.70 5.80 -14.71
N PRO A 98 -4.98 5.91 -16.02
CA PRO A 98 -4.12 5.35 -17.07
C PRO A 98 -2.68 5.91 -17.09
N ASP A 99 -2.47 7.07 -16.47
CA ASP A 99 -1.15 7.70 -16.36
C ASP A 99 -0.26 7.07 -15.28
N VAL A 100 -0.80 6.14 -14.47
CA VAL A 100 -0.02 5.42 -13.46
C VAL A 100 0.96 4.46 -14.17
N PRO A 101 2.28 4.62 -13.96
CA PRO A 101 3.25 3.72 -14.57
C PRO A 101 3.04 2.26 -14.11
N PRO A 102 3.17 1.26 -15.01
CA PRO A 102 2.93 -0.14 -14.67
C PRO A 102 3.77 -0.65 -13.49
N ASP A 103 5.01 -0.20 -13.40
CA ASP A 103 5.95 -0.53 -12.32
C ASP A 103 5.63 0.19 -11.00
N LEU A 104 4.94 1.33 -11.02
CA LEU A 104 4.36 1.94 -9.82
C LEU A 104 3.14 1.16 -9.35
N GLU A 105 2.29 0.69 -10.27
CA GLU A 105 1.17 -0.20 -9.92
C GLU A 105 1.67 -1.49 -9.26
N GLU A 106 2.66 -2.14 -9.86
CA GLU A 106 3.25 -3.39 -9.34
C GLU A 106 3.85 -3.17 -7.94
N LEU A 107 4.59 -2.08 -7.73
CA LEU A 107 5.11 -1.70 -6.42
C LEU A 107 3.98 -1.60 -5.38
N VAL A 108 2.89 -0.91 -5.70
CA VAL A 108 1.80 -0.68 -4.74
C VAL A 108 1.00 -1.97 -4.50
N ILE A 109 0.53 -2.62 -5.56
CA ILE A 109 -0.39 -3.76 -5.47
C ILE A 109 0.32 -5.03 -5.05
N ASP A 110 1.43 -5.35 -5.72
CA ASP A 110 2.13 -6.62 -5.53
C ASP A 110 3.28 -6.49 -4.52
N GLY A 111 3.86 -5.29 -4.36
CA GLY A 111 4.91 -5.01 -3.37
C GLY A 111 4.39 -4.61 -1.99
N CYS A 112 3.53 -3.60 -1.88
CA CYS A 112 3.04 -3.13 -0.58
C CYS A 112 1.80 -3.91 -0.09
N LEU A 113 0.85 -4.18 -0.99
CA LEU A 113 -0.43 -4.83 -0.69
C LEU A 113 -0.41 -6.36 -0.84
N ALA A 114 0.79 -6.97 -0.81
CA ALA A 114 0.94 -8.42 -0.78
C ALA A 114 0.23 -9.00 0.46
N LYS A 115 -0.52 -10.09 0.24
CA LYS A 115 -1.33 -10.71 1.30
C LYS A 115 -0.51 -11.38 2.38
N ASP A 116 0.62 -11.96 1.97
CA ASP A 116 1.61 -12.51 2.87
C ASP A 116 2.63 -11.40 3.22
N PRO A 117 2.79 -11.07 4.52
CA PRO A 117 3.77 -10.09 4.99
C PRO A 117 5.20 -10.36 4.52
N ALA A 118 5.58 -11.63 4.36
CA ALA A 118 6.93 -12.00 3.91
C ALA A 118 7.22 -11.53 2.49
N HIS A 119 6.19 -11.51 1.62
CA HIS A 119 6.30 -11.04 0.25
C HIS A 119 6.25 -9.51 0.12
N ARG A 120 5.88 -8.79 1.19
CA ARG A 120 5.88 -7.32 1.13
C ARG A 120 7.29 -6.78 1.00
N LEU A 121 7.41 -5.66 0.29
CA LEU A 121 8.61 -4.83 0.31
C LEU A 121 8.93 -4.34 1.73
N THR A 122 10.15 -3.86 1.94
CA THR A 122 10.50 -3.04 3.11
C THR A 122 10.25 -1.57 2.81
N LEU A 123 10.08 -0.75 3.85
CA LEU A 123 9.93 0.71 3.69
C LEU A 123 11.13 1.34 2.95
N LEU A 124 12.34 0.80 3.16
CA LEU A 124 13.54 1.26 2.46
C LEU A 124 13.45 0.96 0.96
N GLU A 125 13.07 -0.26 0.59
CA GLU A 125 12.89 -0.67 -0.81
C GLU A 125 11.80 0.19 -1.49
N VAL A 126 10.68 0.43 -0.80
CA VAL A 126 9.61 1.32 -1.29
C VAL A 126 10.15 2.73 -1.55
N GLY A 127 10.89 3.30 -0.60
CA GLY A 127 11.50 4.63 -0.75
C GLY A 127 12.47 4.72 -1.93
N GLN A 128 13.33 3.71 -2.10
CA GLN A 128 14.27 3.63 -3.24
C GLN A 128 13.54 3.56 -4.57
N LEU A 129 12.50 2.73 -4.68
CA LEU A 129 11.73 2.59 -5.91
C LEU A 129 10.88 3.82 -6.21
N LEU A 130 10.39 4.54 -5.20
CA LEU A 130 9.61 5.77 -5.39
C LEU A 130 10.48 6.96 -5.82
N ARG A 131 11.76 6.98 -5.46
CA ARG A 131 12.69 8.08 -5.75
C ARG A 131 12.74 8.44 -7.24
N LYS A 132 12.67 7.46 -8.14
CA LYS A 132 12.66 7.70 -9.60
C LYS A 132 11.50 8.58 -10.10
N TYR A 133 10.38 8.62 -9.38
CA TYR A 133 9.22 9.47 -9.71
C TYR A 133 9.25 10.85 -9.06
N VAL A 134 10.21 11.08 -8.15
CA VAL A 134 10.43 12.37 -7.50
C VAL A 134 11.53 13.12 -8.26
N ASP A 135 12.63 12.44 -8.57
CA ASP A 135 13.80 13.05 -9.23
C ASP A 135 13.52 13.35 -10.71
N GLY A 136 12.58 12.62 -11.35
CA GLY A 136 12.09 12.92 -12.70
C GLY A 136 11.08 14.08 -12.79
N ARG A 137 10.72 14.72 -11.67
CA ARG A 137 9.75 15.83 -11.61
C ARG A 137 10.37 17.23 -11.52
N SER A 138 11.69 17.36 -11.58
CA SER A 138 12.32 18.69 -11.61
C SER A 138 11.97 19.51 -12.87
N GLU A 139 11.47 18.88 -13.95
CA GLU A 139 10.94 19.59 -15.11
C GLU A 139 9.76 18.83 -15.74
N VAL A 140 8.54 19.04 -15.24
CA VAL A 140 7.32 18.67 -15.99
C VAL A 140 6.55 19.95 -16.31
N THR A 141 7.10 20.74 -17.22
CA THR A 141 6.29 21.44 -18.22
C THR A 141 5.94 20.43 -19.31
N ALA A 142 4.66 20.39 -19.65
CA ALA A 142 4.03 19.49 -20.59
C ALA A 142 4.89 19.17 -21.83
N GLN A 143 5.19 17.88 -22.05
CA GLN A 143 5.31 17.30 -23.39
C GLN A 143 5.31 15.76 -23.31
N THR A 144 4.36 15.19 -24.03
CA THR A 144 4.21 13.77 -24.33
C THR A 144 5.32 13.30 -25.27
N SER A 145 5.87 12.10 -25.03
CA SER A 145 6.11 11.02 -26.01
C SER A 145 7.31 10.13 -25.64
N GLY A 146 7.13 8.81 -25.76
CA GLY A 146 8.19 7.86 -26.12
C GLY A 146 8.79 6.98 -25.02
N SER A 147 8.44 5.69 -25.03
CA SER A 147 9.19 4.58 -24.39
C SER A 147 10.20 3.97 -25.41
N PRO A 148 11.27 3.24 -24.99
CA PRO A 148 11.09 1.82 -24.64
C PRO A 148 11.94 1.27 -23.47
N ALA A 149 11.28 0.41 -22.67
CA ALA A 149 11.68 -0.91 -22.13
C ALA A 149 13.03 -1.16 -21.39
N LYS A 150 12.90 -1.76 -20.19
CA LYS A 150 13.33 -3.16 -19.89
C LYS A 150 12.48 -3.73 -18.74
N LYS A 151 11.92 -4.93 -18.95
CA LYS A 151 11.14 -5.67 -17.95
C LYS A 151 12.10 -6.31 -16.95
N SER A 152 12.28 -5.65 -15.82
CA SER A 152 12.79 -6.28 -14.61
C SER A 152 11.87 -5.82 -13.49
N GLY A 153 10.88 -6.66 -13.15
CA GLY A 153 10.00 -6.38 -12.01
C GLY A 153 10.85 -6.15 -10.76
N TRP A 154 10.36 -5.36 -9.81
CA TRP A 154 11.13 -4.97 -8.62
C TRP A 154 11.67 -6.18 -7.85
N ALA A 155 11.01 -7.33 -7.94
CA ALA A 155 11.45 -8.59 -7.35
C ALA A 155 12.90 -8.93 -7.73
N SER A 156 13.25 -8.76 -9.01
CA SER A 156 14.61 -8.98 -9.52
C SER A 156 15.67 -8.02 -8.96
N LEU A 157 15.29 -6.81 -8.55
CA LEU A 157 16.21 -5.83 -7.95
C LEU A 157 16.62 -6.23 -6.53
N PHE A 158 15.81 -7.04 -5.86
CA PHE A 158 16.04 -7.48 -4.48
C PHE A 158 16.24 -8.99 -4.36
N GLY A 159 16.50 -9.68 -5.49
CA GLY A 159 16.79 -11.11 -5.53
C GLY A 159 15.61 -12.00 -5.11
N ARG A 160 14.37 -11.57 -5.38
CA ARG A 160 13.13 -12.30 -5.12
C ARG A 160 12.45 -12.74 -6.41
#